data_AF-A0A382X4A9-F1
#
_entry.id   AF-A0A382X4A9-F1
#
_cell.length_a   1.000
_cell.length_b   1.000
_cell.length_c   1.000
_cell.angle_alpha   90.00
_cell.angle_beta   90.00
_cell.angle_gamma   90.00
#
_symmetry.space_group_name_H-M   'P 1'
#
loop_
_entity.id
_entity.type
_entity.pdbx_description
1 polymer ?
#
loop_
_entity_poly.entity_id
_entity_poly.type
_entity_poly.pdbx_seq_one_letter_code
_entity_poly.pdbx_strand_id
1 'polypeptide(L)' 'MGLFGSLWSEHCGYQHSKPLLKKFKYTNSNILVGAGSQNAGAVDIGGGLAAVFKIESHNHPSAVEP' A
#
# COMPACT_ATOMS: atom_id res chain seq x y z
N MET A 1 18.76 10.82 15.15
CA MET A 1 19.08 10.44 13.75
C MET A 1 18.38 9.17 13.27
N GLY A 2 18.19 8.14 14.10
CA GLY A 2 17.55 6.87 13.66
C GLY A 2 16.10 6.99 13.14
N LEU A 3 15.24 7.78 13.81
CA LEU A 3 13.84 7.95 13.40
C LEU A 3 13.70 8.60 12.01
N PHE A 4 14.46 9.69 11.77
CA PHE A 4 14.47 10.35 10.47
C PHE A 4 15.00 9.43 9.36
N GLY A 5 16.04 8.63 9.65
CA GLY A 5 16.56 7.65 8.71
C GLY A 5 15.52 6.57 8.35
N SER A 6 14.77 6.07 9.32
CA SER A 6 13.72 5.07 9.06
C SER A 6 12.58 5.63 8.23
N LEU A 7 12.06 6.81 8.61
CA LEU A 7 10.92 7.45 7.92
C LEU A 7 11.28 7.91 6.50
N TRP A 8 12.53 8.28 6.27
CA TRP A 8 13.02 8.74 4.96
C TRP A 8 13.63 7.62 4.10
N SER A 9 13.63 6.38 4.60
CA SER A 9 14.06 5.22 3.80
C SER A 9 13.10 4.98 2.62
N GLU A 10 13.55 4.32 1.55
CA GLU A 10 12.65 3.97 0.44
C GLU A 10 11.50 3.06 0.90
N HIS A 11 11.75 2.17 1.86
CA HIS A 11 10.76 1.24 2.39
C HIS A 11 9.58 1.96 3.05
N CYS A 12 9.80 3.07 3.75
CA CYS A 12 8.74 3.84 4.38
C CYS A 12 8.27 5.04 3.55
N GLY A 13 9.20 5.73 2.88
CA GLY A 13 8.95 6.98 2.17
C GLY A 13 8.47 6.80 0.73
N TYR A 14 8.73 5.65 0.10
CA TYR A 14 8.41 5.36 -1.30
C TYR A 14 8.89 6.48 -2.25
N GLN A 15 10.08 7.03 -2.01
CA GLN A 15 10.54 8.27 -2.62
C GLN A 15 10.62 8.18 -4.14
N HIS A 16 11.07 7.02 -4.64
CA HIS A 16 11.27 6.77 -6.07
C HIS A 16 10.02 6.21 -6.73
N SER A 17 9.28 5.38 -5.99
CA SER A 17 8.12 4.64 -6.49
C SER A 17 6.83 5.48 -6.48
N LYS A 18 6.62 6.33 -5.47
CA LYS A 18 5.41 7.16 -5.32
C LYS A 18 5.08 8.02 -6.56
N PRO A 19 6.03 8.69 -7.23
CA PRO A 19 5.74 9.45 -8.46
C PRO A 19 5.23 8.57 -9.61
N LEU A 20 5.69 7.32 -9.70
CA LEU A 20 5.26 6.38 -10.73
C LEU A 20 3.90 5.79 -10.41
N LEU A 21 3.67 5.38 -9.15
CA LEU A 21 2.41 4.79 -8.69
C LEU A 21 1.22 5.73 -8.86
N LYS A 22 1.43 7.05 -8.73
CA LYS A 22 0.41 8.07 -8.98
C LYS A 22 -0.14 8.10 -10.41
N LYS A 23 0.55 7.48 -11.37
CA LYS A 23 0.11 7.42 -12.77
C LYS A 23 -0.99 6.39 -13.01
N PHE A 24 -1.18 5.44 -12.09
CA PHE A 24 -2.23 4.44 -12.23
C PHE A 24 -3.61 5.07 -12.03
N LYS A 25 -4.61 4.53 -12.76
CA LYS A 25 -6.01 4.83 -12.50
C LYS A 25 -6.48 3.93 -11.36
N TYR A 26 -6.92 4.53 -10.27
CA TYR A 26 -7.38 3.81 -9.06
C TYR A 26 -8.70 4.38 -8.51
N THR A 27 -9.50 5.01 -9.37
CA THR A 27 -10.83 5.54 -9.04
C THR A 27 -11.90 4.75 -9.78
N ASN A 28 -12.93 4.32 -9.05
CA ASN A 28 -14.09 3.58 -9.55
C ASN A 28 -15.21 3.73 -8.50
N SER A 29 -16.48 3.67 -8.92
CA SER A 29 -17.65 3.69 -8.03
C SER A 29 -17.62 2.59 -6.96
N ASN A 30 -17.00 1.45 -7.26
CA ASN A 30 -16.95 0.31 -6.35
C ASN A 30 -15.80 0.41 -5.34
N ILE A 31 -14.93 1.42 -5.42
CA ILE A 31 -13.81 1.59 -4.48
C ILE A 31 -14.31 2.35 -3.25
N LEU A 32 -14.22 1.72 -2.09
CA LEU A 32 -14.70 2.29 -0.82
C LEU A 32 -13.63 3.11 -0.10
N VAL A 33 -12.35 2.88 -0.37
CA VAL A 33 -11.21 3.58 0.24
C VAL A 33 -10.21 4.03 -0.81
N GLY A 34 -9.83 5.30 -0.75
CA GLY A 34 -8.84 5.87 -1.65
C GLY A 34 -7.44 5.28 -1.44
N ALA A 35 -6.67 5.20 -2.52
CA ALA A 35 -5.29 4.72 -2.45
C ALA A 35 -4.47 5.56 -1.46
N GLY A 36 -3.87 4.90 -0.46
CA GLY A 36 -3.02 5.53 0.54
C GLY A 36 -3.75 6.27 1.67
N SER A 37 -5.09 6.27 1.71
CA SER A 37 -5.82 6.82 2.87
C SER A 37 -5.97 5.80 4.01
N GLN A 38 -5.78 4.52 3.72
CA GLN A 38 -5.98 3.40 4.64
C GLN A 38 -4.88 2.34 4.47
N ASN A 39 -4.78 1.46 5.45
CA ASN A 39 -3.79 0.38 5.48
C ASN A 39 -4.05 -0.75 4.47
N ALA A 40 -5.25 -0.85 3.89
CA ALA A 40 -5.64 -1.84 2.90
C ALA A 40 -6.67 -1.26 1.92
N GLY A 41 -6.80 -1.88 0.75
CA GLY A 41 -7.85 -1.54 -0.22
C GLY A 41 -9.16 -2.23 0.12
N ALA A 42 -10.29 -1.59 -0.19
CA ALA A 42 -11.63 -2.12 0.01
C ALA A 42 -12.51 -1.84 -1.22
N VAL A 43 -13.21 -2.86 -1.70
CA VAL A 43 -14.09 -2.81 -2.88
C VAL A 43 -15.47 -3.34 -2.51
N ASP A 44 -16.52 -2.62 -2.90
CA ASP A 44 -17.90 -3.06 -2.79
C ASP A 44 -18.18 -4.22 -3.74
N ILE A 45 -18.73 -5.30 -3.20
CA ILE A 45 -19.11 -6.51 -3.94
C ILE A 45 -20.63 -6.73 -3.98
N GLY A 46 -21.41 -5.76 -3.49
CA GLY A 46 -22.86 -5.80 -3.41
C GLY A 46 -23.39 -6.48 -2.15
N GLY A 47 -24.72 -6.41 -1.95
CA GLY A 47 -25.38 -7.05 -0.82
C GLY A 47 -24.99 -6.47 0.56
N GLY A 48 -24.44 -5.25 0.59
CA GLY A 48 -23.92 -4.65 1.82
C GLY A 48 -22.57 -5.22 2.29
N LEU A 49 -21.85 -5.94 1.42
CA LEU A 49 -20.57 -6.57 1.72
C LEU A 49 -19.41 -5.89 0.97
N ALA A 50 -18.21 -5.98 1.54
CA ALA A 50 -16.98 -5.46 0.93
C ALA A 50 -15.86 -6.51 0.97
N ALA A 51 -15.06 -6.56 -0.09
CA ALA A 51 -13.82 -7.31 -0.13
C ALA A 51 -12.65 -6.39 0.26
N VAL A 52 -11.88 -6.79 1.28
CA VAL A 52 -10.72 -6.04 1.78
C VAL A 52 -9.46 -6.84 1.55
N PHE A 53 -8.46 -6.22 0.92
CA PHE A 53 -7.23 -6.93 0.56
C PHE A 53 -6.01 -6.01 0.49
N LYS A 54 -4.83 -6.60 0.79
CA LYS A 54 -3.51 -6.00 0.64
C LYS A 54 -2.47 -7.08 0.41
N ILE A 55 -1.42 -6.71 -0.32
CA ILE A 55 -0.22 -7.52 -0.50
C ILE A 55 0.95 -6.78 0.15
N GLU A 56 1.77 -7.53 0.89
CA GLU A 56 3.03 -7.07 1.49
C GLU A 56 4.16 -8.04 1.16
N SER A 57 5.40 -7.62 1.35
CA SER A 57 6.59 -8.44 1.09
C SER A 57 7.55 -8.38 2.28
N HIS A 58 8.11 -9.52 2.67
CA HIS A 58 9.15 -9.64 3.70
C HIS A 58 10.47 -10.20 3.11
N ASN A 59 10.84 -9.72 1.92
CA ASN A 59 11.92 -10.31 1.12
C ASN A 59 13.28 -10.35 1.82
N HIS A 60 13.69 -9.24 2.45
CA HIS A 60 15.02 -9.18 3.10
C HIS A 60 15.09 -10.09 4.33
N PRO A 61 14.14 -10.06 5.29
CA PRO A 61 14.10 -11.04 6.38
C PRO A 61 14.10 -12.49 5.88
N SER A 62 13.24 -12.83 4.92
CA SER A 62 13.13 -14.20 4.39
C SER A 62 14.40 -14.69 3.67
N ALA A 63 15.25 -13.79 3.18
CA ALA A 63 16.52 -14.16 2.57
C ALA A 63 17.60 -14.51 3.62
N VAL A 64 17.49 -13.94 4.83
CA VAL A 64 18.40 -14.23 5.94
C VAL A 64 17.98 -15.50 6.67
N GLU A 65 16.68 -15.61 6.95
CA GLU A 65 16.07 -16.76 7.61
C GLU A 65 14.65 -16.94 7.06
N PRO A 66 14.38 -18.00 6.28
CA PRO A 66 13.11 -18.23 5.61
C PRO A 66 11.97 -18.65 6.55
#